data_AF-A0A7Y8GGN6-F1
#
_entry.id   AF-A0A7Y8GGN6-F1
#
_cell.length_a   1.000
_cell.length_b   1.000
_cell.length_c   1.000
_cell.angle_alpha   90.00
_cell.angle_beta   90.00
_cell.angle_gamma   90.00
#
_symmetry.space_group_name_H-M   'P 1'
#
loop_
_entity.id
_entity.type
_entity.pdbx_description
1 polymer ?
#
loop_
_entity_poly.entity_id
_entity_poly.type
_entity_poly.pdbx_seq_one_letter_code
_entity_poly.pdbx_strand_id
1 'polypeptide(L)'
;VYNNGSTVSTTITGATGGNFENLVPSTTPAVTTITDSIDTTTVTLTAGNTVTEGGQITYTATLTNPAQTPVTVTLSNGSVITIKAGESVGTVVVDTPANDVYNNGSTVSTTITGATGGNFENLVPSTTPAVTTITDSIDNTTVSLTADKASVVEGGDITYTATLTNKAQTDVTVTLSNGQTITIKAG
;
A
#
# COMPACT_ATOMS: atom_id res chain seq x y z
N VAL A 1 -15.39 21.59 -8.37
CA VAL A 1 -14.02 21.32 -7.89
C VAL A 1 -13.05 21.97 -8.84
N TYR A 2 -13.27 23.22 -9.26
CA TYR A 2 -12.36 24.05 -10.08
C TYR A 2 -12.54 25.53 -9.72
N ASN A 3 -11.45 26.30 -9.76
CA ASN A 3 -11.45 27.72 -9.39
C ASN A 3 -12.25 28.58 -10.39
N ASN A 4 -13.44 29.01 -9.99
CA ASN A 4 -14.41 29.68 -10.87
C ASN A 4 -14.88 31.06 -10.37
N GLY A 5 -14.03 31.76 -9.60
CA GLY A 5 -14.31 33.12 -9.14
C GLY A 5 -14.56 34.08 -10.31
N SER A 6 -15.51 35.01 -10.15
CA SER A 6 -15.83 36.00 -11.19
C SER A 6 -16.44 37.28 -10.61
N THR A 7 -16.59 38.32 -11.43
CA THR A 7 -17.20 39.60 -11.02
C THR A 7 -18.32 39.99 -11.97
N VAL A 8 -19.43 40.48 -11.43
CA VAL A 8 -20.55 41.05 -12.19
C VAL A 8 -20.70 42.52 -11.80
N SER A 9 -20.86 43.40 -12.79
CA SER A 9 -21.07 44.83 -12.55
C SER A 9 -22.20 45.39 -13.40
N THR A 10 -22.98 46.32 -12.85
CA THR A 10 -24.00 47.10 -13.59
C THR A 10 -23.96 48.57 -13.18
N THR A 11 -24.35 49.47 -14.07
CA THR A 11 -24.31 50.92 -13.85
C THR A 11 -25.61 51.56 -14.30
N ILE A 12 -26.05 52.62 -13.63
CA ILE A 12 -27.22 53.39 -14.05
C ILE A 12 -26.87 54.16 -15.33
N THR A 13 -27.62 53.91 -16.41
CA THR A 13 -27.46 54.61 -17.71
C THR A 13 -28.40 55.81 -17.86
N GLY A 14 -29.42 55.92 -17.00
CA GLY A 14 -30.33 57.05 -16.93
C GLY A 14 -31.43 56.82 -15.90
N ALA A 15 -32.01 57.91 -15.39
CA ALA A 15 -33.21 57.87 -14.56
C ALA A 15 -34.09 59.09 -14.88
N THR A 16 -35.40 58.89 -15.00
CA THR A 16 -36.39 59.93 -15.29
C THR A 16 -37.63 59.75 -14.41
N GLY A 17 -38.43 60.82 -14.24
CA GLY A 17 -39.66 60.80 -13.43
C GLY A 17 -39.52 61.45 -12.05
N GLY A 18 -40.49 61.23 -11.16
CA GLY A 18 -40.43 61.63 -9.74
C GLY A 18 -40.76 63.08 -9.40
N ASN A 19 -40.95 63.98 -10.38
CA ASN A 19 -41.22 65.41 -10.13
C ASN A 19 -40.14 66.05 -9.23
N PHE A 20 -38.86 65.78 -9.52
CA PHE A 20 -37.75 66.43 -8.82
C PHE A 20 -37.28 67.67 -9.57
N GLU A 21 -36.84 68.69 -8.84
CA GLU A 21 -36.26 69.90 -9.44
C GLU A 21 -34.91 69.62 -10.13
N ASN A 22 -34.15 68.63 -9.64
CA ASN A 22 -32.91 68.16 -10.25
C ASN A 22 -32.63 66.71 -9.83
N LEU A 23 -32.60 65.79 -10.80
CA LEU A 23 -32.26 64.38 -10.60
C LEU A 23 -30.94 64.08 -11.30
N VAL A 24 -29.92 63.72 -10.52
CA VAL A 24 -28.60 63.33 -11.04
C VAL A 24 -28.32 61.88 -10.64
N PRO A 25 -28.44 60.91 -11.57
CA PRO A 25 -28.17 59.51 -11.28
C PRO A 25 -26.67 59.28 -11.04
N SER A 26 -26.33 58.43 -10.06
CA SER A 26 -24.94 57.98 -9.88
C SER A 26 -24.55 57.00 -10.98
N THR A 27 -23.46 57.28 -11.68
CA THR A 27 -22.87 56.39 -12.71
C THR A 27 -21.76 55.50 -12.16
N THR A 28 -21.60 55.43 -10.83
CA THR A 28 -20.66 54.48 -10.24
C THR A 28 -21.21 53.06 -10.40
N PRO A 29 -20.45 52.10 -10.98
CA PRO A 29 -20.92 50.73 -11.10
C PRO A 29 -21.18 50.09 -9.74
N ALA A 30 -22.31 49.43 -9.59
CA ALA A 30 -22.51 48.44 -8.54
C ALA A 30 -21.78 47.16 -8.95
N VAL A 31 -20.81 46.74 -8.14
CA VAL A 31 -19.98 45.56 -8.39
C VAL A 31 -20.29 44.49 -7.35
N THR A 32 -20.53 43.27 -7.81
CA THR A 32 -20.65 42.08 -6.98
C THR A 32 -19.52 41.12 -7.33
N THR A 33 -18.75 40.72 -6.33
CA THR A 33 -17.69 39.70 -6.48
C THR A 33 -18.25 38.33 -6.10
N ILE A 34 -18.08 37.35 -6.99
CA ILE A 34 -18.38 35.95 -6.75
C ILE A 34 -17.08 35.28 -6.31
N THR A 35 -17.01 34.95 -5.03
CA THR A 35 -15.88 34.20 -4.46
C THR A 35 -16.08 32.71 -4.70
N ASP A 36 -15.05 32.07 -5.22
CA ASP A 36 -15.02 30.61 -5.37
C ASP A 36 -14.85 29.91 -4.02
N SER A 37 -15.46 28.74 -3.86
CA SER A 37 -15.24 27.87 -2.69
C SER A 37 -14.13 26.87 -2.99
N ILE A 38 -13.22 26.66 -2.03
CA ILE A 38 -12.22 25.60 -2.14
C ILE A 38 -12.91 24.24 -2.03
N ASP A 39 -12.82 23.45 -3.08
CA ASP A 39 -13.24 22.05 -3.04
C ASP A 39 -12.04 21.15 -2.71
N THR A 40 -12.25 20.17 -1.83
CA THR A 40 -11.19 19.25 -1.39
C THR A 40 -11.37 17.87 -2.00
N THR A 41 -10.32 17.37 -2.65
CA THR A 41 -10.22 15.98 -3.07
C THR A 41 -9.31 15.23 -2.12
N THR A 42 -9.76 14.08 -1.62
CA THR A 42 -8.95 13.19 -0.78
C THR A 42 -8.46 12.00 -1.59
N VAL A 43 -7.23 11.55 -1.34
CA VAL A 43 -6.75 10.24 -1.80
C VAL A 43 -6.57 9.28 -0.63
N THR A 44 -7.16 8.11 -0.70
CA THR A 44 -7.03 7.04 0.31
C THR A 44 -6.25 5.85 -0.26
N LEU A 45 -5.64 5.05 0.62
CA LEU A 45 -4.88 3.85 0.26
C LEU A 45 -5.50 2.63 0.93
N THR A 46 -5.69 1.56 0.17
CA THR A 46 -6.14 0.26 0.68
C THR A 46 -5.26 -0.87 0.14
N ALA A 47 -5.27 -2.01 0.85
CA ALA A 47 -4.66 -3.27 0.45
C ALA A 47 -5.45 -4.43 1.06
N GLY A 48 -5.22 -5.65 0.58
CA GLY A 48 -5.78 -6.86 1.19
C GLY A 48 -5.23 -7.07 2.61
N ASN A 49 -6.08 -7.54 3.53
CA ASN A 49 -5.70 -7.69 4.94
C ASN A 49 -4.71 -8.82 5.19
N THR A 50 -4.75 -9.87 4.37
CA THR A 50 -3.92 -11.07 4.52
C THR A 50 -3.45 -11.58 3.17
N VAL A 51 -2.23 -12.09 3.14
CA VAL A 51 -1.65 -12.78 1.98
C VAL A 51 -0.67 -13.83 2.50
N THR A 52 -0.47 -14.93 1.78
CA THR A 52 0.60 -15.89 2.10
C THR A 52 1.91 -15.39 1.48
N GLU A 53 3.05 -15.67 2.11
CA GLU A 53 4.36 -15.45 1.49
C GLU A 53 4.46 -16.11 0.10
N GLY A 54 5.32 -15.58 -0.77
CA GLY A 54 5.35 -15.87 -2.20
C GLY A 54 4.16 -15.30 -2.99
N GLY A 55 3.20 -14.67 -2.31
CA GLY A 55 2.08 -13.94 -2.91
C GLY A 55 2.41 -12.49 -3.26
N GLN A 56 1.37 -11.74 -3.62
CA GLN A 56 1.44 -10.33 -4.03
C GLN A 56 0.46 -9.48 -3.22
N ILE A 57 0.89 -8.26 -2.88
CA ILE A 57 0.05 -7.23 -2.27
C ILE A 57 -0.33 -6.21 -3.35
N THR A 58 -1.63 -6.04 -3.59
CA THR A 58 -2.15 -4.97 -4.45
C THR A 58 -2.53 -3.76 -3.60
N TYR A 59 -1.81 -2.67 -3.77
CA TYR A 59 -2.18 -1.38 -3.20
C TYR A 59 -3.09 -0.61 -4.16
N THR A 60 -4.17 -0.04 -3.65
CA THR A 60 -5.14 0.73 -4.42
C THR A 60 -5.26 2.14 -3.84
N ALA A 61 -4.98 3.15 -4.67
CA ALA A 61 -5.22 4.54 -4.35
C ALA A 61 -6.56 5.01 -4.95
N THR A 62 -7.42 5.62 -4.13
CA THR A 62 -8.75 6.07 -4.54
C THR A 62 -8.95 7.55 -4.24
N LEU A 63 -9.27 8.33 -5.27
CA LEU A 63 -9.65 9.73 -5.16
C LEU A 63 -11.16 9.88 -4.95
N THR A 64 -11.58 10.91 -4.21
CA THR A 64 -13.00 11.27 -4.08
C THR A 64 -13.57 11.97 -5.32
N ASN A 65 -12.70 12.44 -6.22
CA ASN A 65 -13.06 13.08 -7.48
C ASN A 65 -12.13 12.59 -8.60
N PRO A 66 -12.64 12.38 -9.83
CA PRO A 66 -11.80 11.99 -10.96
C PRO A 66 -10.70 13.01 -11.26
N ALA A 67 -9.51 12.51 -11.58
CA ALA A 67 -8.37 13.34 -11.93
C ALA A 67 -8.53 13.95 -13.34
N GLN A 68 -8.18 15.22 -13.55
CA GLN A 68 -8.17 15.79 -14.92
C GLN A 68 -6.85 15.55 -15.65
N THR A 69 -5.76 15.54 -14.88
CA THR A 69 -4.42 15.16 -15.32
C THR A 69 -3.96 13.99 -14.47
N PRO A 70 -2.95 13.21 -14.88
CA PRO A 70 -2.47 12.11 -14.06
C PRO A 70 -2.10 12.55 -12.64
N VAL A 71 -2.43 11.73 -11.64
CA VAL A 71 -1.97 11.88 -10.25
C VAL A 71 -0.89 10.85 -9.98
N THR A 72 0.22 11.29 -9.40
CA THR A 72 1.29 10.44 -8.89
C THR A 72 1.15 10.35 -7.38
N VAL A 73 1.00 9.14 -6.85
CA VAL A 73 0.93 8.83 -5.42
C VAL A 73 2.17 8.04 -5.03
N THR A 74 2.96 8.56 -4.09
CA THR A 74 4.16 7.89 -3.57
C THR A 74 3.85 7.23 -2.24
N LEU A 75 4.29 5.99 -2.06
CA LEU A 75 4.05 5.19 -0.86
C LEU A 75 5.30 5.07 0.00
N SER A 76 5.13 4.76 1.29
CA SER A 76 6.23 4.62 2.26
C SER A 76 7.17 3.44 1.98
N ASN A 77 6.72 2.44 1.24
CA ASN A 77 7.54 1.31 0.76
C ASN A 77 8.30 1.63 -0.54
N GLY A 78 8.24 2.88 -1.02
CA GLY A 78 8.91 3.34 -2.25
C GLY A 78 8.13 3.08 -3.54
N SER A 79 6.99 2.38 -3.49
CA SER A 79 6.15 2.17 -4.67
C SER A 79 5.47 3.47 -5.11
N VAL A 80 5.14 3.54 -6.40
CA VAL A 80 4.41 4.67 -7.00
C VAL A 80 3.15 4.16 -7.68
N ILE A 81 2.01 4.77 -7.35
CA ILE A 81 0.74 4.55 -8.03
C ILE A 81 0.47 5.74 -8.95
N THR A 82 0.11 5.47 -10.20
CA THR A 82 -0.38 6.48 -11.15
C THR A 82 -1.87 6.32 -11.33
N ILE A 83 -2.64 7.35 -10.99
CA ILE A 83 -4.05 7.47 -11.34
C ILE A 83 -4.13 8.26 -12.64
N LYS A 84 -4.72 7.68 -13.68
CA LYS A 84 -4.76 8.31 -15.01
C LYS A 84 -5.75 9.48 -15.04
N ALA A 85 -5.58 10.37 -16.01
CA ALA A 85 -6.59 11.38 -16.31
C ALA A 85 -7.94 10.71 -16.63
N GLY A 86 -9.03 11.30 -16.15
CA GLY A 86 -10.39 10.77 -16.20
C GLY A 86 -10.73 9.75 -15.11
N GLU A 87 -9.73 9.21 -14.41
CA GLU A 87 -9.92 8.11 -13.44
C GLU A 87 -9.90 8.60 -11.99
N SER A 88 -10.48 7.80 -11.11
CA SER A 88 -10.40 8.01 -9.65
C SER A 88 -9.57 6.94 -8.94
N VAL A 89 -9.12 5.91 -9.66
CA VAL A 89 -8.46 4.74 -9.06
C VAL A 89 -7.16 4.43 -9.81
N GLY A 90 -6.13 4.09 -9.05
CA GLY A 90 -4.89 3.53 -9.56
C GLY A 90 -4.39 2.42 -8.63
N THR A 91 -3.61 1.50 -9.18
CA THR A 91 -3.06 0.37 -8.42
C THR A 91 -1.57 0.18 -8.67
N VAL A 92 -0.90 -0.46 -7.72
CA VAL A 92 0.45 -1.03 -7.88
C VAL A 92 0.50 -2.37 -7.15
N VAL A 93 1.28 -3.30 -7.68
CA VAL A 93 1.46 -4.63 -7.10
C VAL A 93 2.89 -4.76 -6.61
N VAL A 94 3.05 -5.34 -5.42
CA VAL A 94 4.35 -5.58 -4.77
C VAL A 94 4.41 -7.04 -4.33
N ASP A 95 5.50 -7.72 -4.68
CA ASP A 95 5.74 -9.09 -4.23
C ASP A 95 6.02 -9.14 -2.72
N THR A 96 5.50 -10.18 -2.08
CA THR A 96 5.91 -10.54 -0.71
C THR A 96 7.24 -11.30 -0.74
N PRO A 97 7.92 -11.48 0.41
CA PRO A 97 9.06 -12.40 0.50
C PRO A 97 8.71 -13.76 -0.11
N ALA A 98 9.66 -14.40 -0.79
CA ALA A 98 9.43 -15.71 -1.40
C ALA A 98 9.17 -16.77 -0.31
N ASN A 99 8.32 -17.76 -0.63
CA ASN A 99 8.07 -18.87 0.26
C ASN A 99 9.36 -19.61 0.63
N ASP A 100 9.54 -19.91 1.91
CA ASP A 100 10.59 -20.79 2.39
C ASP A 100 10.10 -21.72 3.51
N VAL A 101 10.99 -22.60 3.99
CA VAL A 101 10.63 -23.62 4.99
C VAL A 101 10.54 -23.08 6.41
N TYR A 102 10.82 -21.80 6.62
CA TYR A 102 11.06 -21.22 7.94
C TYR A 102 9.94 -20.28 8.33
N ASN A 103 9.50 -20.39 9.58
CA ASN A 103 8.45 -19.53 10.10
C ASN A 103 8.87 -18.06 10.10
N ASN A 104 8.38 -17.30 9.12
CA ASN A 104 8.79 -15.93 8.85
C ASN A 104 7.61 -14.95 8.69
N GLY A 105 6.40 -15.39 9.07
CA GLY A 105 5.19 -14.57 9.04
C GLY A 105 5.37 -13.18 9.64
N SER A 106 4.82 -12.17 8.99
CA SER A 106 5.07 -10.77 9.32
C SER A 106 3.87 -9.85 9.04
N THR A 107 3.95 -8.59 9.44
CA THR A 107 2.94 -7.58 9.11
C THR A 107 3.61 -6.38 8.47
N VAL A 108 3.08 -5.95 7.32
CA VAL A 108 3.53 -4.75 6.63
C VAL A 108 2.48 -3.65 6.74
N SER A 109 2.95 -2.41 6.87
CA SER A 109 2.12 -1.21 6.98
C SER A 109 2.65 -0.16 6.02
N THR A 110 1.82 0.25 5.06
CA THR A 110 2.20 1.21 4.01
C THR A 110 1.28 2.43 4.07
N THR A 111 1.86 3.62 4.01
CA THR A 111 1.13 4.90 4.00
C THR A 111 1.41 5.66 2.70
N ILE A 112 0.57 6.65 2.40
CA ILE A 112 0.87 7.65 1.37
C ILE A 112 1.87 8.64 1.95
N THR A 113 3.00 8.86 1.28
CA THR A 113 4.02 9.85 1.64
C THR A 113 3.93 11.13 0.82
N GLY A 114 3.27 11.07 -0.34
CA GLY A 114 2.96 12.25 -1.15
C GLY A 114 1.97 11.94 -2.27
N ALA A 115 1.20 12.94 -2.68
CA ALA A 115 0.37 12.88 -3.88
C ALA A 115 0.40 14.23 -4.62
N THR A 116 0.62 14.19 -5.93
CA THR A 116 0.74 15.39 -6.77
C THR A 116 0.07 15.19 -8.12
N GLY A 117 -0.40 16.28 -8.75
CA GLY A 117 -1.07 16.24 -10.06
C GLY A 117 -2.59 16.36 -9.93
N GLY A 118 -3.33 15.79 -10.87
CA GLY A 118 -4.80 15.77 -10.84
C GLY A 118 -5.49 17.06 -11.26
N ASN A 119 -4.80 18.21 -11.12
CA ASN A 119 -5.33 19.56 -11.35
C ASN A 119 -6.57 19.83 -10.46
N PHE A 120 -6.44 19.58 -9.16
CA PHE A 120 -7.42 19.88 -8.11
C PHE A 120 -7.06 21.20 -7.40
N GLU A 121 -8.04 21.87 -6.77
CA GLU A 121 -7.78 23.08 -5.97
C GLU A 121 -7.07 22.72 -4.67
N ASN A 122 -7.49 21.61 -4.06
CA ASN A 122 -6.90 21.09 -2.85
C ASN A 122 -6.90 19.55 -2.86
N LEU A 123 -5.71 18.95 -2.94
CA LEU A 123 -5.51 17.51 -2.84
C LEU A 123 -4.94 17.16 -1.47
N VAL A 124 -5.67 16.36 -0.69
CA VAL A 124 -5.30 15.96 0.66
C VAL A 124 -5.08 14.44 0.71
N PRO A 125 -3.84 13.97 0.87
CA PRO A 125 -3.57 12.56 1.10
C PRO A 125 -4.03 12.11 2.49
N SER A 126 -4.69 10.97 2.57
CA SER A 126 -4.95 10.30 3.84
C SER A 126 -3.66 9.78 4.47
N THR A 127 -3.55 9.89 5.79
CA THR A 127 -2.45 9.34 6.59
C THR A 127 -2.72 7.94 7.11
N THR A 128 -3.92 7.39 6.86
CA THR A 128 -4.30 6.05 7.32
C THR A 128 -3.46 4.98 6.61
N PRO A 129 -2.78 4.10 7.35
CA PRO A 129 -2.00 3.02 6.75
C PRO A 129 -2.88 1.92 6.15
N ALA A 130 -2.45 1.38 5.02
CA ALA A 130 -2.89 0.09 4.52
C ALA A 130 -2.03 -1.01 5.17
N VAL A 131 -2.67 -1.94 5.88
CA VAL A 131 -2.02 -2.99 6.66
C VAL A 131 -2.33 -4.36 6.08
N THR A 132 -1.29 -5.15 5.86
CA THR A 132 -1.38 -6.52 5.36
C THR A 132 -0.56 -7.45 6.24
N THR A 133 -1.17 -8.54 6.69
CA THR A 133 -0.49 -9.63 7.38
C THR A 133 -0.03 -10.66 6.36
N ILE A 134 1.27 -10.95 6.34
CA ILE A 134 1.87 -12.01 5.54
C ILE A 134 1.91 -13.26 6.40
N THR A 135 1.13 -14.27 6.03
CA THR A 135 1.09 -15.54 6.72
C THR A 135 2.12 -16.50 6.14
N ASP A 136 2.81 -17.20 7.02
CA ASP A 136 3.74 -18.27 6.71
C ASP A 136 3.03 -19.49 6.12
N SER A 137 3.68 -20.18 5.18
CA SER A 137 3.22 -21.48 4.70
C SER A 137 3.62 -22.59 5.66
N ILE A 138 2.85 -23.68 5.70
CA ILE A 138 3.34 -24.90 6.32
C ILE A 138 4.16 -25.69 5.31
N ASP A 139 5.46 -25.76 5.55
CA ASP A 139 6.40 -26.58 4.80
C ASP A 139 6.93 -27.76 5.65
N ASN A 140 6.67 -28.98 5.19
CA ASN A 140 7.05 -30.18 5.92
C ASN A 140 8.54 -30.50 5.77
N THR A 141 9.22 -30.65 6.90
CA THR A 141 10.58 -31.20 6.96
C THR A 141 10.54 -32.61 7.53
N THR A 142 11.18 -33.56 6.84
CA THR A 142 11.30 -34.94 7.33
C THR A 142 12.74 -35.26 7.70
N VAL A 143 12.91 -36.12 8.70
CA VAL A 143 14.19 -36.70 9.10
C VAL A 143 14.22 -38.17 8.69
N SER A 144 15.30 -38.59 8.04
CA SER A 144 15.55 -39.99 7.67
C SER A 144 16.79 -40.50 8.40
N LEU A 145 16.80 -41.79 8.73
CA LEU A 145 17.94 -42.46 9.39
C LEU A 145 18.43 -43.60 8.50
N THR A 146 19.71 -43.60 8.18
CA THR A 146 20.37 -44.68 7.44
C THR A 146 21.51 -45.28 8.26
N ALA A 147 21.77 -46.55 8.06
CA ALA A 147 22.98 -47.21 8.53
C ALA A 147 23.91 -47.42 7.33
N ASP A 148 25.21 -47.29 7.55
CA ASP A 148 26.22 -47.54 6.51
C ASP A 148 26.27 -49.02 6.09
N LYS A 149 25.81 -49.93 6.94
CA LYS A 149 25.80 -51.39 6.71
C LYS A 149 24.47 -52.01 7.13
N ALA A 150 23.97 -52.97 6.35
CA ALA A 150 22.77 -53.74 6.69
C ALA A 150 23.04 -54.85 7.72
N SER A 151 24.28 -55.35 7.78
CA SER A 151 24.74 -56.32 8.76
C SER A 151 26.23 -56.14 9.04
N VAL A 152 26.64 -56.62 10.20
CA VAL A 152 28.01 -56.53 10.72
C VAL A 152 28.29 -57.77 11.57
N VAL A 153 29.53 -58.25 11.53
CA VAL A 153 30.00 -59.34 12.40
C VAL A 153 30.29 -58.81 13.81
N GLU A 154 30.31 -59.70 14.81
CA GLU A 154 30.57 -59.31 16.20
C GLU A 154 31.87 -58.48 16.33
N GLY A 155 31.79 -57.37 17.06
CA GLY A 155 32.89 -56.43 17.24
C GLY A 155 33.11 -55.41 16.11
N GLY A 156 32.29 -55.42 15.06
CA GLY A 156 32.38 -54.41 13.99
C GLY A 156 31.58 -53.13 14.28
N ASP A 157 32.02 -52.03 13.67
CA ASP A 157 31.38 -50.70 13.82
C ASP A 157 30.24 -50.47 12.82
N ILE A 158 29.18 -49.80 13.30
CA ILE A 158 28.06 -49.28 12.49
C ILE A 158 28.03 -47.76 12.64
N THR A 159 27.89 -47.05 11.51
CA THR A 159 27.67 -45.61 11.50
C THR A 159 26.24 -45.32 11.09
N TYR A 160 25.52 -44.59 11.95
CA TYR A 160 24.18 -44.07 11.64
C TYR A 160 24.28 -42.63 11.16
N THR A 161 23.56 -42.32 10.07
CA THR A 161 23.44 -40.96 9.52
C THR A 161 21.99 -40.53 9.56
N ALA A 162 21.72 -39.37 10.19
CA ALA A 162 20.41 -38.73 10.14
C ALA A 162 20.45 -37.55 9.15
N THR A 163 19.46 -37.49 8.25
CA THR A 163 19.40 -36.48 7.18
C THR A 163 18.04 -35.80 7.17
N LEU A 164 18.02 -34.46 7.16
CA LEU A 164 16.81 -33.65 6.97
C LEU A 164 16.57 -33.37 5.48
N THR A 165 15.31 -33.27 5.07
CA THR A 165 14.96 -32.82 3.71
C THR A 165 15.19 -31.32 3.50
N ASN A 166 15.15 -30.54 4.57
CA ASN A 166 15.40 -29.10 4.56
C ASN A 166 16.47 -28.76 5.60
N LYS A 167 17.22 -27.69 5.33
CA LYS A 167 18.28 -27.21 6.22
C LYS A 167 17.69 -26.69 7.52
N ALA A 168 18.41 -26.89 8.63
CA ALA A 168 18.01 -26.38 9.93
C ALA A 168 18.73 -25.07 10.24
N GLN A 169 18.04 -24.11 10.87
CA GLN A 169 18.65 -22.85 11.35
C GLN A 169 19.42 -23.03 12.66
N THR A 170 19.06 -24.06 13.43
CA THR A 170 19.71 -24.44 14.68
C THR A 170 20.01 -25.93 14.67
N ASP A 171 20.98 -26.37 15.46
CA ASP A 171 21.32 -27.79 15.60
C ASP A 171 20.07 -28.62 15.96
N VAL A 172 19.89 -29.75 15.27
CA VAL A 172 18.82 -30.73 15.54
C VAL A 172 19.43 -31.96 16.20
N THR A 173 18.87 -32.36 17.35
CA THR A 173 19.28 -33.57 18.07
C THR A 173 18.30 -34.70 17.81
N VAL A 174 18.78 -35.78 17.21
CA VAL A 174 18.02 -37.02 16.98
C VAL A 174 18.42 -38.03 18.05
N THR A 175 17.46 -38.48 18.87
CA THR A 175 17.69 -39.51 19.89
C THR A 175 17.27 -40.87 19.33
N LEU A 176 18.18 -41.83 19.35
CA LEU A 176 17.94 -43.20 18.91
C LEU A 176 17.39 -44.06 20.07
N SER A 177 16.70 -45.15 19.74
CA SER A 177 16.11 -46.06 20.75
C SER A 177 17.14 -46.74 21.65
N ASN A 178 18.40 -46.82 21.21
CA ASN A 178 19.52 -47.31 22.00
C ASN A 178 20.13 -46.25 22.93
N GLY A 179 19.54 -45.05 23.01
CA GLY A 179 19.97 -43.94 23.86
C GLY A 179 21.08 -43.06 23.27
N GLN A 180 21.63 -43.39 22.09
CA GLN A 180 22.62 -42.55 21.41
C GLN A 180 21.95 -41.33 20.76
N THR A 181 22.74 -40.27 20.54
CA THR A 181 22.28 -39.03 19.90
C THR A 181 23.08 -38.71 18.64
N ILE A 182 22.40 -38.28 17.58
CA ILE A 182 23.00 -37.69 16.38
C ILE A 182 22.66 -36.20 16.36
N THR A 183 23.66 -35.34 16.22
CA THR A 183 23.44 -33.90 16.02
C THR A 183 23.61 -33.53 14.56
N ILE A 184 22.53 -33.08 13.93
CA ILE A 184 22.56 -32.45 12.61
C ILE A 184 22.83 -30.97 12.85
N LYS A 185 23.98 -30.48 12.39
CA LYS A 185 24.37 -29.07 12.57
C LYS A 185 23.48 -28.14 11.76
N ALA A 186 23.31 -26.92 12.26
CA ALA A 186 22.71 -25.84 11.47
C ALA A 186 23.51 -25.62 10.17
N GLY A 187 22.82 -25.29 9.07
CA GLY A 187 23.46 -24.91 7.80
C GLY A 187 22.79 -25.42 6.53
#